data_AF-A0A6B3QXN2-F1
#
_entry.id   AF-A0A6B3QXN2-F1
#
_cell.length_a   1.000
_cell.length_b   1.000
_cell.length_c   1.000
_cell.angle_alpha   90.00
_cell.angle_beta   90.00
_cell.angle_gamma   90.00
#
_symmetry.space_group_name_H-M   'P 1'
#
loop_
_entity.id
_entity.type
_entity.pdbx_description
1 polymer ?
#
loop_
_entity_poly.entity_id
_entity_poly.type
_entity_poly.pdbx_seq_one_letter_code
_entity_poly.pdbx_strand_id
1 'polypeptide(L)'
;MPRMLDVSDDVRAEIGDEEADRLLAGESAPGSYDCTSCRTPGDCEQERTSTVLFIGDETAVLAFAHAGCLPSQVVKVTEEQLQGAVRSINADQARSEPAPAAPEKAAPEQAVLGVTSGLILIAGELHPALVVEPTAPIARPGTVGSGDDFLPLLIEQGFMPVTELASTPAVLHGWSVLLAMGQLHAVLQPGTNGGRPVAWWQAHQPLQVTEGWRTAANKHQQVLMFAAPVGSIGRQPREDLLRDALDKAAANGQLVAAALPLAGT
;
A
#
# COMPACT_ATOMS: atom_id res chain seq x y z
N MET A 1 -20.71 4.22 -27.08
CA MET A 1 -21.51 4.86 -26.00
C MET A 1 -20.66 5.99 -25.43
N PRO A 2 -21.21 7.11 -24.94
CA PRO A 2 -20.38 8.16 -24.34
C PRO A 2 -19.65 7.60 -23.11
N ARG A 3 -18.33 7.76 -23.06
CA ARG A 3 -17.49 7.31 -21.93
C ARG A 3 -17.84 8.09 -20.67
N MET A 4 -17.71 7.43 -19.53
CA MET A 4 -18.09 8.02 -18.24
C MET A 4 -16.90 8.74 -17.57
N LEU A 5 -16.15 9.53 -18.37
CA LEU A 5 -14.95 10.22 -17.92
C LEU A 5 -15.29 11.59 -17.31
N ASP A 6 -14.66 11.91 -16.19
CA ASP A 6 -14.77 13.18 -15.48
C ASP A 6 -13.44 13.94 -15.57
N VAL A 7 -13.50 15.14 -16.15
CA VAL A 7 -12.40 16.09 -16.29
C VAL A 7 -12.80 17.39 -15.62
N SER A 8 -12.14 17.71 -14.51
CA SER A 8 -12.39 18.93 -13.75
C SER A 8 -11.81 20.16 -14.43
N ASP A 9 -12.34 21.34 -14.10
CA ASP A 9 -11.88 22.62 -14.65
C ASP A 9 -10.38 22.85 -14.42
N ASP A 10 -9.85 22.43 -13.26
CA ASP A 10 -8.42 22.52 -12.95
C ASP A 10 -7.57 21.64 -13.88
N VAL A 11 -8.01 20.41 -14.15
CA VAL A 11 -7.30 19.51 -15.07
C VAL A 11 -7.39 20.05 -16.50
N ARG A 12 -8.57 20.53 -16.91
CA ARG A 12 -8.81 21.15 -18.21
C ARG A 12 -7.94 22.40 -18.43
N ALA A 13 -7.78 23.23 -17.40
CA ALA A 13 -6.93 24.41 -17.46
C ALA A 13 -5.45 24.08 -17.70
N GLU A 14 -4.98 22.95 -17.16
CA GLU A 14 -3.57 22.53 -17.28
C GLU A 14 -3.28 21.81 -18.60
N ILE A 15 -4.17 20.93 -19.07
CA ILE A 15 -3.97 20.18 -20.32
C ILE A 15 -4.46 20.92 -21.58
N GLY A 16 -5.28 21.96 -21.39
CA GLY A 16 -5.92 22.74 -22.45
C GLY A 16 -7.24 22.14 -22.95
N ASP A 17 -8.13 23.02 -23.44
CA ASP A 17 -9.49 22.65 -23.87
C ASP A 17 -9.51 21.62 -24.99
N GLU A 18 -8.62 21.74 -25.98
CA GLU A 18 -8.56 20.81 -27.10
C GLU A 18 -8.18 19.38 -26.65
N GLU A 19 -7.25 19.23 -25.70
CA GLU A 19 -6.88 17.91 -25.18
C GLU A 19 -7.97 17.34 -24.26
N ALA A 20 -8.58 18.18 -23.43
CA ALA A 20 -9.71 17.79 -22.59
C ALA A 20 -10.88 17.29 -23.44
N ASP A 21 -11.17 17.94 -24.57
CA ASP A 21 -12.25 17.52 -25.47
C ASP A 21 -11.90 16.22 -26.20
N ARG A 22 -10.63 16.00 -26.59
CA ARG A 22 -10.15 14.71 -27.13
C ARG A 22 -10.30 13.57 -26.13
N LEU A 23 -10.00 13.81 -24.85
CA LEU A 23 -10.18 12.82 -23.77
C LEU A 23 -11.66 12.46 -23.58
N LEU A 24 -12.54 13.46 -23.54
CA LEU A 24 -13.98 13.26 -23.41
C LEU A 24 -14.59 12.58 -24.65
N ALA A 25 -14.05 12.85 -25.84
CA ALA A 25 -14.42 12.16 -27.08
C ALA A 25 -13.88 10.72 -27.16
N GLY A 26 -12.95 10.34 -26.28
CA GLY A 26 -12.35 9.00 -26.22
C GLY A 26 -11.20 8.77 -27.20
N GLU A 27 -10.66 9.83 -27.80
CA GLU A 27 -9.55 9.77 -28.75
C GLU A 27 -8.20 9.56 -28.04
N SER A 28 -8.00 10.24 -26.90
CA SER A 28 -6.77 10.15 -26.10
C SER A 28 -6.92 9.30 -24.83
N ALA A 29 -8.15 8.94 -24.44
CA ALA A 29 -8.39 8.19 -23.20
C ALA A 29 -8.20 6.67 -23.42
N PRO A 30 -7.51 5.96 -22.51
CA PRO A 30 -7.36 4.52 -22.60
C PRO A 30 -8.71 3.82 -22.40
N GLY A 31 -8.88 2.64 -23.01
CA GLY A 31 -10.05 1.78 -22.75
C GLY A 31 -10.00 1.25 -21.33
N SER A 32 -9.04 0.37 -21.04
CA SER A 32 -8.72 -0.11 -19.69
C SER A 32 -7.60 0.71 -19.03
N TYR A 33 -7.65 0.87 -17.72
CA TYR A 33 -6.62 1.55 -16.92
C TYR A 33 -6.42 0.85 -15.58
N ASP A 34 -5.28 1.07 -14.93
CA ASP A 34 -5.12 0.72 -13.52
C ASP A 34 -5.38 1.95 -12.65
N CYS A 35 -6.34 1.85 -11.74
CA CYS A 35 -6.73 2.97 -10.90
C CYS A 35 -5.52 3.49 -10.10
N THR A 36 -5.13 4.76 -10.26
CA THR A 36 -3.94 5.31 -9.58
C THR A 36 -4.03 5.28 -8.04
N SER A 37 -5.22 5.11 -7.49
CA SER A 37 -5.45 5.02 -6.04
C SER A 37 -5.44 3.57 -5.53
N CYS A 38 -6.30 2.70 -6.08
CA CYS A 38 -6.46 1.33 -5.58
C CYS A 38 -5.72 0.27 -6.40
N ARG A 39 -5.16 0.62 -7.56
CA ARG A 39 -4.46 -0.25 -8.52
C ARG A 39 -5.29 -1.42 -9.07
N THR A 40 -6.59 -1.42 -8.83
CA THR A 40 -7.50 -2.36 -9.49
C THR A 40 -7.74 -1.90 -10.94
N PRO A 41 -7.81 -2.84 -11.90
CA PRO A 41 -8.17 -2.51 -13.28
C PRO A 41 -9.57 -1.89 -13.35
N GLY A 42 -9.70 -0.87 -14.19
CA GLY A 42 -10.96 -0.22 -14.52
C GLY A 42 -11.11 -0.01 -16.03
N ASP A 43 -12.31 0.35 -16.46
CA ASP A 43 -12.65 0.57 -17.88
C ASP A 43 -13.49 1.84 -18.08
N CYS A 44 -12.93 2.82 -18.79
CA CYS A 44 -13.55 4.12 -19.05
C CYS A 44 -14.88 4.03 -19.83
N GLU A 45 -15.12 2.92 -20.52
CA GLU A 45 -16.35 2.66 -21.27
C GLU A 45 -17.45 2.04 -20.42
N GLN A 46 -17.08 1.39 -19.31
CA GLN A 46 -18.01 0.63 -18.46
C GLN A 46 -18.32 1.33 -17.13
N GLU A 47 -17.42 2.18 -16.64
CA GLU A 47 -17.59 2.80 -15.32
C GLU A 47 -17.13 4.27 -15.23
N ARG A 48 -17.65 4.97 -14.22
CA ARG A 48 -17.27 6.37 -13.94
C ARG A 48 -15.80 6.47 -13.55
N THR A 49 -15.07 7.23 -14.35
CA THR A 49 -13.61 7.36 -14.26
C THR A 49 -13.25 8.84 -14.11
N SER A 50 -12.39 9.15 -13.16
CA SER A 50 -11.87 10.51 -12.92
C SER A 50 -10.45 10.66 -13.44
N THR A 51 -10.16 11.80 -14.06
CA THR A 51 -8.79 12.15 -14.49
C THR A 51 -7.99 12.76 -13.36
N VAL A 52 -6.77 12.27 -13.14
CA VAL A 52 -5.85 12.83 -12.14
C VAL A 52 -4.59 13.26 -12.86
N LEU A 53 -4.30 14.57 -12.85
CA LEU A 53 -3.10 15.12 -13.45
C LEU A 53 -2.04 15.33 -12.37
N PHE A 54 -0.94 14.59 -12.46
CA PHE A 54 0.20 14.80 -11.58
C PHE A 54 1.19 15.75 -12.22
N ILE A 55 1.53 16.85 -11.53
CA ILE A 55 2.45 17.88 -12.03
C ILE A 55 3.69 17.91 -11.15
N GLY A 56 4.84 17.65 -11.76
CA GLY A 56 6.18 17.91 -11.24
C GLY A 56 6.73 19.26 -11.71
N ASP A 57 8.00 19.52 -11.43
CA ASP A 57 8.64 20.78 -11.81
C ASP A 57 8.89 20.86 -13.33
N GLU A 58 9.14 19.71 -13.98
CA GLU A 58 9.42 19.64 -15.41
C GLU A 58 8.44 18.76 -16.19
N THR A 59 7.73 17.86 -15.51
CA THR A 59 6.92 16.82 -16.15
C THR A 59 5.47 16.80 -15.63
N ALA A 60 4.54 16.42 -16.51
CA ALA A 60 3.13 16.25 -16.18
C ALA A 60 2.65 14.89 -16.69
N VAL A 61 1.88 14.17 -15.87
CA VAL A 61 1.40 12.82 -16.17
C VAL A 61 -0.09 12.74 -15.90
N LEU A 62 -0.84 12.40 -16.94
CA LEU A 62 -2.26 12.15 -16.84
C LEU A 62 -2.51 10.67 -16.47
N ALA A 63 -3.25 10.45 -15.39
CA ALA A 63 -3.64 9.13 -14.91
C ALA A 63 -5.16 9.07 -14.67
N PHE A 64 -5.65 7.86 -14.39
CA PHE A 64 -7.07 7.58 -14.23
C PHE A 64 -7.36 6.90 -12.90
N ALA A 65 -8.52 7.18 -12.32
CA ALA A 65 -9.00 6.55 -11.10
C ALA A 65 -10.50 6.25 -11.22
N HIS A 66 -10.99 5.25 -10.49
CA HIS A 66 -12.43 5.16 -10.28
C HIS A 66 -12.93 6.44 -9.63
N ALA A 67 -14.09 6.95 -10.06
CA ALA A 67 -14.67 8.17 -9.50
C ALA A 67 -14.95 8.09 -7.99
N GLY A 68 -15.11 6.86 -7.46
CA GLY A 68 -15.24 6.62 -6.02
C GLY A 68 -13.92 6.56 -5.24
N CYS A 69 -12.77 6.46 -5.92
CA CYS A 69 -11.46 6.41 -5.29
C CYS A 69 -10.82 7.78 -5.17
N LEU A 70 -10.86 8.58 -6.24
CA LEU A 70 -10.35 9.95 -6.28
C LEU A 70 -11.26 10.82 -7.16
N PRO A 71 -11.48 12.10 -6.80
CA PRO A 71 -12.10 13.05 -7.70
C PRO A 71 -11.15 13.42 -8.85
N SER A 72 -11.69 14.01 -9.91
CA SER A 72 -10.84 14.62 -10.93
C SER A 72 -10.11 15.82 -10.34
N GLN A 73 -8.77 15.84 -10.43
CA GLN A 73 -7.96 16.87 -9.77
C GLN A 73 -6.53 16.95 -10.31
N VAL A 74 -5.89 18.07 -9.99
CA VAL A 74 -4.46 18.29 -10.20
C VAL A 74 -3.71 18.04 -8.89
N VAL A 75 -2.67 17.21 -8.93
CA VAL A 75 -1.84 16.86 -7.76
C VAL A 75 -0.40 17.30 -8.03
N LYS A 76 0.12 18.21 -7.22
CA LYS A 76 1.52 18.62 -7.27
C LYS A 76 2.39 17.63 -6.52
N VAL A 77 3.43 17.11 -7.17
CA VAL A 77 4.38 16.16 -6.57
C VAL A 77 5.80 16.58 -6.91
N THR A 78 6.78 16.04 -6.19
CA THR A 78 8.19 16.26 -6.53
C THR A 78 8.54 15.52 -7.82
N GLU A 79 9.52 16.03 -8.58
CA GLU A 79 9.99 15.40 -9.83
C GLU A 79 10.44 13.94 -9.61
N GLU A 80 11.11 13.66 -8.48
CA GLU A 80 11.53 12.30 -8.11
C GLU A 80 10.34 11.34 -7.91
N GLN A 81 9.25 11.82 -7.32
CA GLN A 81 8.01 11.04 -7.15
C GLN A 81 7.31 10.79 -8.50
N LEU A 82 7.30 11.79 -9.39
CA LEU A 82 6.68 11.66 -10.70
C LEU A 82 7.43 10.65 -11.58
N GLN A 83 8.77 10.70 -11.60
CA GLN A 83 9.59 9.75 -12.35
C GLN A 83 9.49 8.32 -11.80
N GLY A 84 9.23 8.15 -10.51
CA GLY A 84 8.89 6.84 -9.92
C GLY A 84 7.56 6.30 -10.46
N ALA A 85 6.53 7.15 -10.52
CA ALA A 85 5.21 6.77 -11.03
C ALA A 85 5.23 6.46 -12.54
N VAL A 86 5.90 7.28 -13.35
CA VAL A 86 6.04 7.07 -14.81
C VAL A 86 6.72 5.75 -15.13
N ARG A 87 7.76 5.36 -14.36
CA ARG A 87 8.43 4.06 -14.54
C ARG A 87 7.50 2.89 -14.26
N SER A 88 6.59 3.00 -13.28
CA SER A 88 5.59 1.96 -13.02
C SER A 88 4.52 1.89 -14.11
N ILE A 89 4.09 3.02 -14.67
CA ILE A 89 3.06 3.08 -15.71
C ILE A 89 3.59 2.58 -17.07
N ASN A 90 4.83 2.94 -17.43
CA ASN A 90 5.46 2.51 -18.68
C ASN A 90 5.83 1.01 -18.66
N ALA A 91 6.11 0.44 -17.48
CA ALA A 91 6.36 -0.99 -17.34
C ALA A 91 5.11 -1.84 -17.64
N ASP A 92 3.90 -1.33 -17.34
CA ASP A 92 2.64 -2.02 -17.65
C ASP A 92 2.16 -1.79 -19.10
N GLN A 93 2.47 -0.65 -19.73
CA GLN A 93 2.16 -0.41 -21.15
C GLN A 93 2.99 -1.28 -22.13
N ALA A 94 4.15 -1.80 -21.70
CA ALA A 94 5.00 -2.66 -22.54
C ALA A 94 4.47 -4.09 -22.74
N ARG A 95 3.31 -4.45 -22.17
CA ARG A 95 2.70 -5.80 -22.32
C ARG A 95 1.85 -5.99 -23.59
N SER A 96 1.80 -5.01 -24.50
CA SER A 96 1.04 -5.08 -25.75
C SER A 96 1.92 -4.98 -26.99
N GLU A 97 2.75 -6.00 -27.27
CA GLU A 97 3.12 -6.49 -28.62
C GLU A 97 4.09 -7.69 -28.50
N PRO A 98 3.92 -8.78 -29.28
CA PRO A 98 4.75 -9.97 -29.14
C PRO A 98 6.05 -9.86 -29.94
N ALA A 99 7.19 -9.70 -29.26
CA ALA A 99 8.52 -9.91 -29.82
C ALA A 99 9.28 -10.99 -29.03
N PRO A 100 10.11 -11.83 -29.69
CA PRO A 100 10.62 -13.06 -29.10
C PRO A 100 11.73 -12.81 -28.07
N ALA A 101 11.68 -13.64 -27.04
CA ALA A 101 12.43 -13.58 -25.79
C ALA A 101 13.96 -13.45 -25.92
N ALA A 102 14.51 -12.50 -25.18
CA ALA A 102 15.81 -12.62 -24.53
C ALA A 102 15.58 -12.58 -23.00
N PRO A 103 16.31 -13.38 -22.19
CA PRO A 103 16.09 -13.43 -20.75
C PRO A 103 16.74 -12.19 -20.12
N GLU A 104 15.99 -11.09 -20.04
CA GLU A 104 16.33 -10.01 -19.12
C GLU A 104 16.09 -10.52 -17.69
N LYS A 105 17.16 -10.47 -16.89
CA LYS A 105 17.08 -10.67 -15.44
C LYS A 105 16.07 -9.68 -14.89
N ALA A 106 14.87 -10.15 -14.59
CA ALA A 106 13.88 -9.41 -13.84
C ALA A 106 14.54 -8.86 -12.57
N ALA A 107 14.65 -7.54 -12.47
CA ALA A 107 14.94 -6.90 -11.20
C ALA A 107 13.86 -7.37 -10.20
N PRO A 108 14.22 -7.66 -8.94
CA PRO A 108 13.24 -8.16 -7.98
C PRO A 108 12.14 -7.10 -7.81
N GLU A 109 10.93 -7.47 -8.20
CA GLU A 109 9.73 -6.65 -8.02
C GLU A 109 9.54 -6.45 -6.52
N GLN A 110 9.55 -5.19 -6.07
CA GLN A 110 9.39 -4.88 -4.65
C GLN A 110 7.95 -5.23 -4.24
N ALA A 111 7.81 -6.11 -3.25
CA ALA A 111 6.52 -6.51 -2.71
C ALA A 111 5.71 -5.28 -2.26
N VAL A 112 4.46 -5.18 -2.71
CA VAL A 112 3.53 -4.16 -2.25
C VAL A 112 2.78 -4.68 -1.03
N LEU A 113 2.85 -3.93 0.07
CA LEU A 113 2.24 -4.28 1.35
C LEU A 113 1.10 -3.31 1.68
N GLY A 114 -0.09 -3.85 1.88
CA GLY A 114 -1.21 -3.15 2.49
C GLY A 114 -1.02 -3.06 4.00
N VAL A 115 -1.27 -1.88 4.57
CA VAL A 115 -1.19 -1.63 6.01
C VAL A 115 -2.50 -1.03 6.49
N THR A 116 -3.12 -1.68 7.46
CA THR A 116 -4.34 -1.21 8.14
C THR A 116 -4.00 -0.87 9.59
N SER A 117 -4.28 0.35 10.02
CA SER A 117 -4.15 0.77 11.42
C SER A 117 -5.47 0.60 12.18
N GLY A 118 -5.44 0.05 13.39
CA GLY A 118 -6.63 -0.07 14.25
C GLY A 118 -6.27 -0.31 15.70
N LEU A 119 -7.25 -0.24 16.61
CA LEU A 119 -7.07 -0.65 18.00
C LEU A 119 -7.49 -2.10 18.19
N ILE A 120 -6.70 -2.86 18.96
CA ILE A 120 -6.97 -4.26 19.30
C ILE A 120 -7.04 -4.40 20.82
N LEU A 121 -8.12 -5.00 21.30
CA LEU A 121 -8.34 -5.25 22.73
C LEU A 121 -7.65 -6.55 23.18
N ILE A 122 -6.57 -6.49 23.95
CA ILE A 122 -5.91 -7.68 24.50
C ILE A 122 -5.99 -7.61 26.03
N ALA A 123 -6.47 -8.68 26.67
CA ALA A 123 -6.61 -8.76 28.12
C ALA A 123 -7.35 -7.56 28.77
N GLY A 124 -8.32 -6.97 28.06
CA GLY A 124 -9.10 -5.82 28.53
C GLY A 124 -8.43 -4.46 28.29
N GLU A 125 -7.28 -4.41 27.63
CA GLU A 125 -6.57 -3.19 27.30
C GLU A 125 -6.50 -2.95 25.79
N LEU A 126 -6.70 -1.69 25.37
CA LEU A 126 -6.57 -1.31 23.97
C LEU A 126 -5.11 -1.09 23.61
N HIS A 127 -4.67 -1.78 22.56
CA HIS A 127 -3.34 -1.64 21.98
C HIS A 127 -3.43 -1.07 20.56
N PRO A 128 -2.50 -0.18 20.18
CA PRO A 128 -2.39 0.28 18.80
C PRO A 128 -1.83 -0.87 17.95
N ALA A 129 -2.46 -1.15 16.83
CA ALA A 129 -2.05 -2.22 15.93
C ALA A 129 -1.86 -1.72 14.49
N LEU A 130 -0.92 -2.37 13.80
CA LEU A 130 -0.79 -2.38 12.35
C LEU A 130 -1.02 -3.80 11.87
N VAL A 131 -1.92 -3.96 10.91
CA VAL A 131 -2.17 -5.23 10.23
C VAL A 131 -1.62 -5.13 8.83
N VAL A 132 -0.68 -6.01 8.50
CA VAL A 132 0.06 -6.01 7.25
C VAL A 132 -0.30 -7.23 6.42
N GLU A 133 -0.73 -6.99 5.20
CA GLU A 133 -1.09 -8.02 4.23
C GLU A 133 -0.49 -7.65 2.86
N PRO A 134 0.25 -8.55 2.20
CA PRO A 134 0.76 -8.29 0.87
C PRO A 134 -0.38 -8.27 -0.15
N THR A 135 -0.23 -7.52 -1.25
CA THR A 135 -1.27 -7.46 -2.30
C THR A 135 -1.24 -8.66 -3.25
N ALA A 136 -0.18 -9.47 -3.18
CA ALA A 136 0.00 -10.70 -3.95
C ALA A 136 0.86 -11.69 -3.12
N PRO A 137 0.86 -12.99 -3.45
CA PRO A 137 1.73 -13.96 -2.79
C PRO A 137 3.20 -13.54 -2.90
N ILE A 138 3.95 -13.68 -1.81
CA ILE A 138 5.37 -13.31 -1.79
C ILE A 138 6.22 -14.54 -2.04
N ALA A 139 7.09 -14.52 -3.04
CA ALA A 139 8.08 -15.57 -3.27
C ALA A 139 9.49 -15.05 -2.97
N ARG A 140 10.38 -15.94 -2.51
CA ARG A 140 11.81 -15.60 -2.42
C ARG A 140 12.39 -15.27 -3.80
N PRO A 141 13.33 -14.31 -3.88
CA PRO A 141 14.08 -14.10 -5.11
C PRO A 141 14.78 -15.39 -5.56
N GLY A 142 14.47 -15.84 -6.78
CA GLY A 142 15.07 -17.04 -7.37
C GLY A 142 14.34 -18.37 -7.12
N THR A 143 13.20 -18.37 -6.41
CA THR A 143 12.30 -19.55 -6.40
C THR A 143 11.32 -19.50 -7.57
N VAL A 144 11.03 -20.66 -8.16
CA VAL A 144 10.17 -20.83 -9.34
C VAL A 144 8.80 -21.45 -8.98
N GLY A 145 8.48 -21.54 -7.68
CA GLY A 145 7.28 -22.16 -7.16
C GLY A 145 6.15 -21.17 -6.90
N SER A 146 4.91 -21.64 -6.91
CA SER A 146 3.70 -20.86 -6.61
C SER A 146 3.41 -20.71 -5.10
N GLY A 147 4.45 -20.77 -4.26
CA GLY A 147 4.32 -20.69 -2.81
C GLY A 147 4.22 -19.25 -2.31
N ASP A 148 3.65 -19.08 -1.11
CA ASP A 148 3.69 -17.82 -0.37
C ASP A 148 4.66 -17.93 0.82
N ASP A 149 5.84 -17.36 0.64
CA ASP A 149 6.94 -17.28 1.59
C ASP A 149 6.78 -16.10 2.58
N PHE A 150 5.69 -15.33 2.54
CA PHE A 150 5.54 -14.13 3.37
C PHE A 150 5.71 -14.41 4.87
N LEU A 151 4.99 -15.38 5.43
CA LEU A 151 5.12 -15.72 6.85
C LEU A 151 6.49 -16.33 7.19
N PRO A 152 7.01 -17.33 6.44
CA PRO A 152 8.37 -17.83 6.65
C PRO A 152 9.42 -16.72 6.70
N LEU A 153 9.36 -15.75 5.79
CA LEU A 153 10.28 -14.62 5.75
C LEU A 153 10.20 -13.75 7.00
N LEU A 154 8.99 -13.46 7.49
CA LEU A 154 8.82 -12.68 8.73
C LEU A 154 9.27 -13.47 9.97
N ILE A 155 9.04 -14.78 10.01
CA ILE A 155 9.53 -15.64 11.09
C ILE A 155 11.05 -15.62 11.16
N GLU A 156 11.74 -15.65 10.02
CA GLU A 156 13.20 -15.49 9.96
C GLU A 156 13.69 -14.13 10.49
N GLN A 157 12.84 -13.10 10.41
CA GLN A 157 13.12 -11.77 10.98
C GLN A 157 12.76 -11.66 12.48
N GLY A 158 12.24 -12.73 13.09
CA GLY A 158 11.92 -12.78 14.52
C GLY A 158 10.46 -12.51 14.88
N PHE A 159 9.56 -12.39 13.90
CA PHE A 159 8.12 -12.38 14.17
C PHE A 159 7.67 -13.77 14.65
N MET A 160 6.77 -13.80 15.63
CA MET A 160 6.33 -15.05 16.25
C MET A 160 4.97 -15.49 15.71
N PRO A 161 4.76 -16.77 15.38
CA PRO A 161 3.44 -17.31 15.06
C PRO A 161 2.45 -17.07 16.19
N VAL A 162 1.22 -16.68 15.84
CA VAL A 162 0.13 -16.41 16.78
C VAL A 162 -1.03 -17.35 16.50
N THR A 163 -1.45 -18.11 17.51
CA THR A 163 -2.60 -19.01 17.43
C THR A 163 -3.87 -18.42 18.04
N GLU A 164 -3.72 -17.40 18.90
CA GLU A 164 -4.82 -16.65 19.53
C GLU A 164 -4.34 -15.27 20.00
N LEU A 165 -5.23 -14.27 20.00
CA LEU A 165 -4.94 -12.91 20.46
C LEU A 165 -5.23 -12.75 21.97
N ALA A 166 -4.67 -13.65 22.78
CA ALA A 166 -4.88 -13.69 24.23
C ALA A 166 -3.86 -12.86 25.02
N SER A 167 -2.66 -12.63 24.44
CA SER A 167 -1.58 -11.91 25.10
C SER A 167 -0.80 -11.04 24.11
N THR A 168 -0.12 -10.04 24.64
CA THR A 168 0.69 -9.12 23.86
C THR A 168 1.92 -9.84 23.30
N PRO A 169 2.23 -9.74 22.00
CA PRO A 169 3.44 -10.30 21.42
C PRO A 169 4.72 -9.76 22.09
N ALA A 170 5.80 -10.54 22.00
CA ALA A 170 7.11 -10.10 22.48
C ALA A 170 7.63 -8.89 21.69
N VAL A 171 8.43 -8.05 22.35
CA VAL A 171 9.07 -6.90 21.71
C VAL A 171 10.17 -7.37 20.76
N LEU A 172 10.08 -6.97 19.49
CA LEU A 172 11.09 -7.27 18.49
C LEU A 172 12.02 -6.05 18.34
N HIS A 173 13.15 -6.10 19.06
CA HIS A 173 14.14 -5.02 19.02
C HIS A 173 14.82 -4.92 17.64
N GLY A 174 15.19 -3.69 17.27
CA GLY A 174 15.79 -3.36 15.97
C GLY A 174 14.76 -3.08 14.88
N TRP A 175 13.54 -3.59 15.03
CA TRP A 175 12.37 -3.10 14.29
C TRP A 175 11.74 -1.92 15.01
N SER A 176 11.10 -1.02 14.27
CA SER A 176 10.38 0.11 14.89
C SER A 176 9.30 0.67 13.98
N VAL A 177 8.34 1.39 14.58
CA VAL A 177 7.32 2.16 13.85
C VAL A 177 7.68 3.64 13.92
N LEU A 178 7.89 4.25 12.75
CA LEU A 178 8.15 5.69 12.64
C LEU A 178 6.83 6.46 12.70
N LEU A 179 6.61 7.11 13.83
CA LEU A 179 5.49 8.00 14.07
C LEU A 179 6.04 9.41 14.27
N ALA A 180 5.67 10.35 13.41
CA ALA A 180 6.12 11.73 13.50
C ALA A 180 4.96 12.68 13.23
N MET A 181 4.86 13.75 14.02
CA MET A 181 3.76 14.72 13.95
C MET A 181 2.36 14.07 14.05
N GLY A 182 2.25 12.95 14.78
CA GLY A 182 1.01 12.22 14.96
C GLY A 182 0.53 11.43 13.73
N GLN A 183 1.38 11.29 12.70
CA GLN A 183 1.15 10.50 11.49
C GLN A 183 2.10 9.31 11.43
N LEU A 184 1.65 8.22 10.81
CA LEU A 184 2.44 7.02 10.55
C LEU A 184 3.20 7.16 9.23
N HIS A 185 4.53 7.00 9.28
CA HIS A 185 5.40 7.19 8.11
C HIS A 185 5.96 5.87 7.58
N ALA A 186 6.46 5.01 8.46
CA ALA A 186 7.18 3.80 8.05
C ALA A 186 7.21 2.73 9.14
N VAL A 187 7.45 1.49 8.72
CA VAL A 187 7.96 0.41 9.56
C VAL A 187 9.42 0.22 9.18
N LEU A 188 10.31 0.39 10.14
CA LEU A 188 11.76 0.28 9.96
C LEU A 188 12.20 -1.11 10.40
N GLN A 189 13.07 -1.71 9.60
CA GLN A 189 13.78 -2.94 9.95
C GLN A 189 15.23 -2.62 10.33
N PRO A 190 15.91 -3.53 11.05
CA PRO A 190 17.34 -3.41 11.33
C PRO A 190 18.14 -3.26 10.04
N GLY A 191 19.15 -2.39 10.05
CA GLY A 191 20.11 -2.31 8.94
C GLY A 191 20.98 -3.56 8.88
N THR A 192 21.44 -3.91 7.68
CA THR A 192 22.39 -5.01 7.48
C THR A 192 23.69 -4.76 8.27
N ASN A 193 24.21 -5.79 8.94
CA ASN A 193 25.44 -5.73 9.74
C ASN A 193 25.46 -4.62 10.81
N GLY A 194 24.31 -4.30 11.42
CA GLY A 194 24.21 -3.24 12.44
C GLY A 194 24.24 -1.83 11.85
N GLY A 195 24.01 -1.70 10.53
CA GLY A 195 23.81 -0.43 9.85
C GLY A 195 22.57 0.33 10.34
N ARG A 196 22.39 1.55 9.81
CA ARG A 196 21.22 2.37 10.13
C ARG A 196 19.92 1.62 9.74
N PRO A 197 18.85 1.76 10.53
CA PRO A 197 17.54 1.21 10.16
C PRO A 197 17.12 1.69 8.78
N VAL A 198 16.49 0.80 8.02
CA VAL A 198 15.95 1.09 6.68
C VAL A 198 14.46 0.83 6.67
N ALA A 199 13.72 1.53 5.80
CA ALA A 199 12.29 1.29 5.67
C ALA A 199 12.07 -0.12 5.10
N TRP A 200 11.37 -0.97 5.87
CA TRP A 200 10.79 -2.22 5.37
C TRP A 200 9.48 -1.94 4.65
N TRP A 201 8.70 -1.01 5.22
CA TRP A 201 7.52 -0.43 4.59
C TRP A 201 7.54 1.09 4.80
N GLN A 202 7.10 1.83 3.79
CA GLN A 202 6.96 3.29 3.87
C GLN A 202 5.64 3.71 3.23
N ALA A 203 4.92 4.58 3.93
CA ALA A 203 3.72 5.19 3.40
C ALA A 203 4.11 6.16 2.27
N HIS A 204 3.39 6.10 1.14
CA HIS A 204 3.58 7.09 0.07
C HIS A 204 3.28 8.52 0.55
N GLN A 205 2.29 8.64 1.43
CA GLN A 205 1.96 9.85 2.19
C GLN A 205 1.76 9.46 3.66
N PRO A 206 2.21 10.27 4.63
CA PRO A 206 2.06 9.93 6.05
C PRO A 206 0.59 9.69 6.42
N LEU A 207 0.29 8.50 6.94
CA LEU A 207 -1.06 8.07 7.24
C LEU A 207 -1.57 8.72 8.52
N GLN A 208 -2.76 9.30 8.46
CA GLN A 208 -3.45 9.78 9.65
C GLN A 208 -3.97 8.58 10.45
N VAL A 209 -3.65 8.56 11.74
CA VAL A 209 -4.17 7.57 12.69
C VAL A 209 -5.18 8.24 13.62
N THR A 210 -6.12 7.45 14.13
CA THR A 210 -7.13 7.95 15.07
C THR A 210 -6.47 8.45 16.37
N GLU A 211 -7.15 9.34 17.07
CA GLU A 211 -6.69 9.84 18.37
C GLU A 211 -6.53 8.72 19.39
N GLY A 212 -7.46 7.75 19.41
CA GLY A 212 -7.39 6.57 20.27
C GLY A 212 -6.14 5.72 19.98
N TRP A 213 -5.84 5.50 18.70
CA TRP A 213 -4.63 4.79 18.28
C TRP A 213 -3.36 5.53 18.76
N ARG A 214 -3.27 6.85 18.53
CA ARG A 214 -2.12 7.66 18.93
C ARG A 214 -1.95 7.70 20.45
N THR A 215 -3.04 7.81 21.19
CA THR A 215 -3.04 7.77 22.65
C THR A 215 -2.51 6.44 23.17
N ALA A 216 -2.96 5.32 22.59
CA ALA A 216 -2.47 4.00 22.96
C ALA A 216 -0.98 3.82 22.59
N ALA A 217 -0.54 4.30 21.42
CA ALA A 217 0.87 4.30 21.00
C ALA A 217 1.76 5.08 21.98
N ASN A 218 1.36 6.28 22.36
CA ASN A 218 2.11 7.09 23.32
C ASN A 218 2.10 6.49 24.74
N LYS A 219 1.00 5.83 25.14
CA LYS A 219 0.92 5.14 26.43
C LYS A 219 1.88 3.95 26.50
N HIS A 220 1.86 3.12 25.45
CA HIS A 220 2.58 1.85 25.41
C HIS A 220 4.02 1.98 24.92
N GLN A 221 4.36 3.08 24.24
CA GLN A 221 5.65 3.30 23.57
C GLN A 221 5.99 2.20 22.54
N GLN A 222 4.97 1.52 22.04
CA GLN A 222 5.08 0.44 21.05
C GLN A 222 3.76 0.27 20.30
N VAL A 223 3.85 -0.43 19.17
CA VAL A 223 2.75 -0.79 18.28
C VAL A 223 2.78 -2.27 18.01
N LEU A 224 1.63 -2.94 18.08
CA LEU A 224 1.54 -4.35 17.73
C LEU A 224 1.45 -4.49 16.22
N MET A 225 2.39 -5.18 15.61
CA MET A 225 2.31 -5.52 14.20
C MET A 225 1.82 -6.96 14.07
N PHE A 226 0.73 -7.15 13.33
CA PHE A 226 0.22 -8.45 12.90
C PHE A 226 0.42 -8.56 11.40
N ALA A 227 0.83 -9.72 10.90
CA ALA A 227 1.02 -9.94 9.49
C ALA A 227 0.44 -11.30 9.05
N ALA A 228 -0.22 -11.30 7.90
CA ALA A 228 -0.89 -12.46 7.33
C ALA A 228 -0.68 -12.53 5.81
N PRO A 229 -0.76 -13.72 5.18
CA PRO A 229 -0.71 -13.88 3.73
C PRO A 229 -1.82 -13.12 3.01
N VAL A 230 -1.62 -12.84 1.72
CA VAL A 230 -2.63 -12.18 0.87
C VAL A 230 -4.00 -12.87 0.99
N GLY A 231 -5.06 -12.08 1.13
CA GLY A 231 -6.44 -12.55 1.23
C GLY A 231 -6.84 -13.13 2.59
N SER A 232 -5.97 -13.08 3.61
CA SER A 232 -6.28 -13.65 4.93
C SER A 232 -7.11 -12.72 5.82
N ILE A 233 -6.85 -11.41 5.78
CA ILE A 233 -7.54 -10.40 6.59
C ILE A 233 -8.48 -9.57 5.71
N GLY A 234 -7.99 -9.09 4.56
CA GLY A 234 -8.72 -8.19 3.68
C GLY A 234 -8.99 -6.80 4.29
N ARG A 235 -9.87 -6.03 3.63
CA ARG A 235 -10.25 -4.69 4.12
C ARG A 235 -11.31 -4.79 5.20
N GLN A 236 -11.02 -4.22 6.38
CA GLN A 236 -11.92 -4.26 7.52
C GLN A 236 -12.39 -2.84 7.86
N PRO A 237 -13.69 -2.52 7.72
CA PRO A 237 -14.20 -1.15 7.91
C PRO A 237 -14.40 -0.78 9.39
N ARG A 238 -14.33 -1.75 10.30
CA ARG A 238 -14.52 -1.55 11.75
C ARG A 238 -13.53 -2.38 12.55
N GLU A 239 -13.22 -1.91 13.76
CA GLU A 239 -12.24 -2.55 14.65
C GLU A 239 -12.67 -3.92 15.15
N ASP A 240 -13.97 -4.14 15.37
CA ASP A 240 -14.50 -5.44 15.77
C ASP A 240 -14.41 -6.48 14.64
N LEU A 241 -14.67 -6.07 13.39
CA LEU A 241 -14.47 -6.92 12.21
C LEU A 241 -12.99 -7.22 11.96
N LEU A 242 -12.12 -6.24 12.20
CA LEU A 242 -10.66 -6.43 12.16
C LEU A 242 -10.22 -7.46 13.20
N ARG A 243 -10.77 -7.37 14.41
CA ARG A 243 -10.51 -8.35 15.47
C ARG A 243 -10.95 -9.75 15.06
N ASP A 244 -12.18 -9.92 14.58
CA ASP A 244 -12.69 -11.22 14.14
C ASP A 244 -11.84 -11.83 13.01
N ALA A 245 -11.35 -11.00 12.08
CA ALA A 245 -10.48 -11.45 10.99
C ALA A 245 -9.11 -11.93 11.52
N LEU A 246 -8.52 -11.21 12.48
CA LEU A 246 -7.27 -11.62 13.12
C LEU A 246 -7.44 -12.92 13.93
N ASP A 247 -8.53 -13.08 14.67
CA ASP A 247 -8.80 -14.31 15.42
C ASP A 247 -8.95 -15.52 14.48
N LYS A 248 -9.62 -15.34 13.33
CA LYS A 248 -9.71 -16.38 12.29
C LYS A 248 -8.35 -16.73 11.69
N ALA A 249 -7.56 -15.71 11.33
CA ALA A 249 -6.22 -15.94 10.77
C ALA A 249 -5.30 -16.64 11.78
N ALA A 250 -5.37 -16.26 13.06
CA ALA A 250 -4.60 -16.90 14.14
C ALA A 250 -5.02 -18.37 14.32
N ALA A 251 -6.33 -18.66 14.38
CA ALA A 251 -6.85 -20.02 14.50
C ALA A 251 -6.44 -20.93 13.33
N ASN A 252 -6.27 -20.34 12.13
CA ASN A 252 -5.81 -21.05 10.93
C ASN A 252 -4.27 -21.17 10.83
N GLY A 253 -3.51 -20.64 11.80
CA GLY A 253 -2.05 -20.61 11.75
C GLY A 253 -1.48 -19.69 10.67
N GLN A 254 -2.25 -18.69 10.24
CA GLN A 254 -1.93 -17.74 9.17
C GLN A 254 -1.53 -16.36 9.70
N LEU A 255 -1.11 -16.27 10.96
CA LEU A 255 -0.80 -15.01 11.61
C LEU A 255 0.56 -15.07 12.31
N VAL A 256 1.38 -14.05 12.08
CA VAL A 256 2.57 -13.76 12.89
C VAL A 256 2.44 -12.38 13.51
N ALA A 257 3.10 -12.15 14.63
CA ALA A 257 3.08 -10.87 15.29
C ALA A 257 4.37 -10.53 16.04
N ALA A 258 4.56 -9.24 16.27
CA ALA A 258 5.58 -8.68 17.16
C ALA A 258 5.10 -7.34 17.74
N ALA A 259 5.61 -6.97 18.91
CA ALA A 259 5.50 -5.60 19.40
C ALA A 259 6.71 -4.79 18.92
N LEU A 260 6.45 -3.67 18.24
CA LEU A 260 7.46 -2.82 17.63
C LEU A 260 7.57 -1.50 18.42
N PRO A 261 8.75 -1.15 18.94
CA PRO A 261 8.99 0.14 19.57
C PRO A 261 8.66 1.32 18.65
N LEU A 262 8.24 2.45 19.21
CA LEU A 262 8.12 3.70 18.47
C LEU A 262 9.50 4.31 18.18
N ALA A 263 9.65 4.90 17.00
CA ALA A 263 10.76 5.77 16.63
C ALA A 263 10.23 7.15 16.25
N GLY A 264 11.00 8.20 16.55
CA GLY A 264 10.69 9.58 16.15
C GLY A 264 9.74 10.35 17.07
N THR A 265 9.51 9.86 18.30
CA THR A 265 8.71 10.53 19.35
C THR A 265 9.52 11.56 20.13
#